data_AF-A0AAD5BTM1-F1
#
_entry.id   AF-A0AAD5BTM1-F1
#
_cell.length_a   1.000
_cell.length_b   1.000
_cell.length_c   1.000
_cell.angle_alpha   90.00
_cell.angle_beta   90.00
_cell.angle_gamma   90.00
#
_symmetry.space_group_name_H-M   'P 1'
#
loop_
_entity.id
_entity.type
_entity.pdbx_description
1 polymer ?
#
loop_
_entity_poly.entity_id
_entity_poly.type
_entity_poly.pdbx_seq_one_letter_code
_entity_poly.pdbx_strand_id
1 'polypeptide(L)'
;MEKKLKRKVGEYRSEVEQLTAKLAKRKKGDHSSVRKGKEAIRAMGEMKVEHEKEMEAVRSKLSDQEKEMEALKEKLRLSDEQNMTLSRSVNSLEERILKAADEKKAWSVCKDNYDKALEAGEKVMDQLRLFNEEAEKDRDRLVTSIIPSTVYKLLKSVEFLQPLGDMESLLYNSAYHDGLVAGWKAKEEGKKLGEVDGYNIKATEEYEAGAKKWDNTTYEFLEKFKGMAGKPVKEVEELLPSSVLPS
;
A
#
# COMPACT_ATOMS: atom_id res chain seq x y z
N MET A 1 -141.56 40.46 -57.23
CA MET A 1 -140.21 39.93 -56.89
C MET A 1 -139.08 40.93 -57.13
N GLU A 2 -139.19 41.84 -58.09
CA GLU A 2 -138.13 42.78 -58.51
C GLU A 2 -137.63 43.76 -57.42
N LYS A 3 -138.52 44.20 -56.50
CA LYS A 3 -138.18 45.18 -55.43
C LYS A 3 -137.27 44.59 -54.33
N LYS A 4 -137.26 43.27 -54.13
CA LYS A 4 -136.38 42.59 -53.14
C LYS A 4 -134.94 42.42 -53.65
N LEU A 5 -134.75 42.27 -54.97
CA LEU A 5 -133.42 42.09 -55.59
C LEU A 5 -132.60 43.39 -55.58
N LYS A 6 -133.21 44.54 -55.90
CA LYS A 6 -132.51 45.85 -55.85
C LYS A 6 -131.98 46.21 -54.46
N ARG A 7 -132.69 45.81 -53.40
CA ARG A 7 -132.27 46.08 -52.01
C ARG A 7 -131.06 45.24 -51.60
N LYS A 8 -131.04 43.95 -51.95
CA LYS A 8 -129.89 43.06 -51.74
C LYS A 8 -128.65 43.51 -52.51
N VAL A 9 -128.80 43.95 -53.76
CA VAL A 9 -127.67 44.47 -54.55
C VAL A 9 -127.10 45.76 -53.93
N GLY A 10 -127.94 46.64 -53.37
CA GLY A 10 -127.48 47.83 -52.64
C GLY A 10 -126.73 47.50 -51.35
N GLU A 11 -127.20 46.50 -50.58
CA GLU A 11 -126.54 46.01 -49.37
C GLU A 11 -125.16 45.40 -49.70
N TYR A 12 -125.07 44.54 -50.71
CA TYR A 12 -123.78 43.98 -51.13
C TYR A 12 -122.82 45.04 -51.65
N ARG A 13 -123.30 46.08 -52.34
CA ARG A 13 -122.43 47.17 -52.81
C ARG A 13 -121.86 48.00 -51.67
N SER A 14 -122.68 48.30 -50.66
CA SER A 14 -122.25 48.96 -49.42
C SER A 14 -121.26 48.11 -48.62
N GLU A 15 -121.49 46.79 -48.58
CA GLU A 15 -120.60 45.85 -47.89
C GLU A 15 -119.24 45.72 -48.61
N VAL A 16 -119.25 45.68 -49.95
CA VAL A 16 -118.02 45.74 -50.75
C VAL A 16 -117.28 47.05 -50.53
N GLU A 17 -117.95 48.20 -50.54
CA GLU A 17 -117.31 49.50 -50.26
C GLU A 17 -116.71 49.57 -48.86
N GLN A 18 -117.43 49.07 -47.84
CA GLN A 18 -116.92 49.01 -46.47
C GLN A 18 -115.72 48.05 -46.33
N LEU A 19 -115.75 46.89 -46.98
CA LEU A 19 -114.64 45.94 -46.98
C LEU A 19 -113.43 46.50 -47.72
N THR A 20 -113.65 47.21 -48.83
CA THR A 20 -112.57 47.85 -49.61
C THR A 20 -111.94 48.99 -48.83
N ALA A 21 -112.74 49.80 -48.11
CA ALA A 21 -112.25 50.84 -47.22
C ALA A 21 -111.50 50.28 -45.99
N LYS A 22 -111.97 49.17 -45.40
CA LYS A 22 -111.27 48.46 -44.31
C LYS A 22 -109.94 47.87 -44.79
N LEU A 23 -109.88 47.33 -46.01
CA LEU A 23 -108.66 46.83 -46.64
C LEU A 23 -107.67 47.96 -46.95
N ALA A 24 -108.14 49.10 -47.46
CA ALA A 24 -107.30 50.27 -47.70
C ALA A 24 -106.72 50.84 -46.39
N LYS A 25 -107.50 50.84 -45.30
CA LYS A 25 -107.02 51.23 -43.96
C LYS A 25 -106.02 50.22 -43.38
N ARG A 26 -106.19 48.92 -43.58
CA ARG A 26 -105.21 47.89 -43.17
C ARG A 26 -103.89 47.97 -43.96
N LYS A 27 -103.92 48.32 -45.25
CA LYS A 27 -102.71 48.52 -46.06
C LYS A 27 -101.92 49.80 -45.70
N LYS A 28 -102.55 50.78 -45.03
CA LYS A 28 -101.90 51.98 -44.50
C LYS A 28 -101.49 51.87 -43.02
N GLY A 29 -101.64 50.69 -42.41
CA GLY A 29 -101.20 50.45 -41.03
C GLY A 29 -99.68 50.59 -40.91
N ASP A 30 -99.23 51.30 -39.88
CA ASP A 30 -97.81 51.55 -39.62
C ASP A 30 -97.04 50.23 -39.42
N HIS A 31 -96.28 49.83 -40.44
CA HIS A 31 -95.44 48.64 -40.44
C HIS A 31 -94.15 48.83 -39.63
N SER A 32 -93.97 49.96 -38.93
CA SER A 32 -92.78 50.27 -38.13
C SER A 32 -92.48 49.23 -37.04
N SER A 33 -93.51 48.68 -36.38
CA SER A 33 -93.37 47.65 -35.34
C SER A 33 -92.91 46.30 -35.90
N VAL A 34 -93.42 45.90 -37.08
CA VAL A 34 -92.99 44.69 -37.79
C VAL A 34 -91.56 44.85 -38.31
N ARG A 35 -91.20 46.04 -38.79
CA ARG A 35 -89.83 46.36 -39.22
C ARG A 35 -88.84 46.32 -38.05
N LYS A 36 -89.18 46.95 -36.92
CA LYS A 36 -88.39 46.89 -35.67
C LYS A 36 -88.27 45.46 -35.13
N GLY A 37 -89.33 44.66 -35.20
CA GLY A 37 -89.28 43.24 -34.84
C GLY A 37 -88.34 42.43 -35.74
N LYS A 38 -88.35 42.69 -37.06
CA LYS A 38 -87.40 42.06 -38.00
C LYS A 38 -85.95 42.51 -37.76
N GLU A 39 -85.72 43.77 -37.43
CA GLU A 39 -84.41 44.29 -37.07
C GLU A 39 -83.89 43.67 -35.76
N ALA A 40 -84.75 43.51 -34.75
CA ALA A 40 -84.41 42.82 -33.50
C ALA A 40 -84.08 41.33 -33.73
N ILE A 41 -84.84 40.64 -34.59
CA ILE A 41 -84.54 39.23 -34.96
C ILE A 41 -83.19 39.14 -35.69
N ARG A 42 -82.87 40.09 -36.58
CA ARG A 42 -81.57 40.13 -37.25
C ARG A 42 -80.43 40.38 -36.25
N ALA A 43 -80.59 41.34 -35.35
CA ALA A 43 -79.60 41.63 -34.30
C ALA A 43 -79.38 40.43 -33.35
N MET A 44 -80.44 39.71 -32.97
CA MET A 44 -80.30 38.46 -32.21
C MET A 44 -79.58 37.36 -32.98
N GLY A 45 -79.83 37.26 -34.30
CA GLY A 45 -79.10 36.34 -35.18
C GLY A 45 -77.61 36.67 -35.27
N GLU A 46 -77.27 37.95 -35.39
CA GLU A 46 -75.89 38.44 -35.40
C GLU A 46 -75.18 38.19 -34.07
N MET A 47 -75.84 38.48 -32.93
CA MET A 47 -75.30 38.16 -31.60
C MET A 47 -75.09 36.66 -31.41
N LYS A 48 -75.98 35.81 -31.93
CA LYS A 48 -75.81 34.35 -31.85
C LYS A 48 -74.57 33.89 -32.63
N VAL A 49 -74.37 34.41 -33.85
CA VAL A 49 -73.20 34.08 -34.66
C VAL A 49 -71.91 34.56 -34.01
N GLU A 50 -71.90 35.77 -33.44
CA GLU A 50 -70.71 36.29 -32.75
C GLU A 50 -70.41 35.50 -31.48
N HIS A 51 -71.44 35.15 -30.69
CA HIS A 51 -71.28 34.28 -29.53
C HIS A 51 -70.76 32.88 -29.91
N GLU A 52 -71.22 32.30 -31.02
CA GLU A 52 -70.69 31.03 -31.52
C GLU A 52 -69.20 31.13 -31.89
N LYS A 53 -68.76 32.23 -32.50
CA LYS A 53 -67.32 32.47 -32.78
C LYS A 53 -66.50 32.65 -31.50
N GLU A 54 -67.01 33.40 -30.53
CA GLU A 54 -66.34 33.59 -29.23
C GLU A 54 -66.20 32.25 -28.50
N MET A 55 -67.26 31.44 -28.46
CA MET A 55 -67.24 30.11 -27.85
C MET A 55 -66.27 29.18 -28.57
N GLU A 56 -66.18 29.24 -29.90
CA GLU A 56 -65.21 28.46 -30.67
C GLU A 56 -63.77 28.92 -30.38
N ALA A 57 -63.53 30.22 -30.30
CA ALA A 57 -62.22 30.76 -29.94
C ALA A 57 -61.82 30.39 -28.50
N VAL A 58 -62.76 30.39 -27.55
CA VAL A 58 -62.53 29.92 -26.17
C VAL A 58 -62.24 28.43 -26.14
N ARG A 59 -62.98 27.60 -26.90
CA ARG A 59 -62.73 26.15 -27.01
C ARG A 59 -61.36 25.85 -27.59
N SER A 60 -60.94 26.58 -28.63
CA SER A 60 -59.60 26.44 -29.20
C SER A 60 -58.53 26.75 -28.16
N LYS A 61 -58.64 27.88 -27.45
CA LYS A 61 -57.69 28.25 -26.39
C LYS A 61 -57.66 27.23 -25.25
N LEU A 62 -58.82 26.72 -24.84
CA LEU A 62 -58.90 25.68 -23.81
C LEU A 62 -58.20 24.40 -24.27
N SER A 63 -58.43 23.97 -25.52
CA SER A 63 -57.74 22.80 -26.08
C SER A 63 -56.22 22.97 -26.12
N ASP A 64 -55.74 24.18 -26.47
CA ASP A 64 -54.31 24.47 -26.48
C ASP A 64 -53.72 24.48 -25.05
N GLN A 65 -54.44 25.06 -24.08
CA GLN A 65 -54.04 25.03 -22.66
C GLN A 65 -54.04 23.61 -22.08
N GLU A 66 -55.00 22.76 -22.46
CA GLU A 66 -55.03 21.36 -22.05
C GLU A 66 -53.80 20.59 -22.57
N LYS A 67 -53.41 20.82 -23.84
CA LYS A 67 -52.18 20.24 -24.41
C LYS A 67 -50.93 20.75 -23.71
N GLU A 68 -50.85 22.04 -23.38
CA GLU A 68 -49.71 22.61 -22.66
C GLU A 68 -49.60 22.06 -21.25
N MET A 69 -50.72 21.94 -20.53
CA MET A 69 -50.77 21.30 -19.21
C MET A 69 -50.28 19.85 -19.25
N GLU A 70 -50.67 19.10 -20.27
CA GLU A 70 -50.23 17.71 -20.42
C GLU A 70 -48.73 17.62 -20.74
N ALA A 71 -48.22 18.50 -21.59
CA ALA A 71 -46.79 18.60 -21.87
C ALA A 71 -45.97 19.00 -20.61
N LEU A 72 -46.50 19.91 -19.78
CA LEU A 72 -45.86 20.29 -18.52
C LEU A 72 -45.86 19.17 -17.49
N LYS A 73 -46.94 18.38 -17.38
CA LYS A 73 -46.98 17.19 -16.52
C LYS A 73 -45.94 16.17 -16.93
N GLU A 74 -45.80 15.89 -18.23
CA GLU A 74 -44.79 14.93 -18.70
C GLU A 74 -43.36 15.47 -18.47
N LYS A 75 -43.13 16.76 -18.69
CA LYS A 75 -41.84 17.39 -18.38
C LYS A 75 -41.50 17.31 -16.89
N LEU A 76 -42.49 17.51 -16.01
CA LEU A 76 -42.32 17.35 -14.57
C LEU A 76 -41.97 15.90 -14.20
N ARG A 77 -42.70 14.93 -14.76
CA ARG A 77 -42.44 13.50 -14.55
C ARG A 77 -41.01 13.11 -14.95
N LEU A 78 -40.57 13.56 -16.13
CA LEU A 78 -39.20 13.33 -16.60
C LEU A 78 -38.15 14.00 -15.71
N SER A 79 -38.43 15.23 -15.24
CA SER A 79 -37.56 15.94 -14.30
C SER A 79 -37.44 15.20 -12.98
N ASP A 80 -38.54 14.65 -12.45
CA ASP A 80 -38.53 13.88 -11.20
C ASP A 80 -37.75 12.57 -11.35
N GLU A 81 -37.89 11.88 -12.48
CA GLU A 81 -37.12 10.67 -12.80
C GLU A 81 -35.61 10.96 -12.90
N GLN A 82 -35.23 12.08 -13.52
CA GLN A 82 -33.86 12.55 -13.56
C GLN A 82 -33.33 12.89 -12.16
N ASN A 83 -34.11 13.63 -11.36
CA ASN A 83 -33.74 13.97 -9.99
C ASN A 83 -33.52 12.72 -9.12
N MET A 84 -34.38 11.71 -9.23
CA MET A 84 -34.21 10.44 -8.52
C MET A 84 -32.94 9.71 -8.95
N THR A 85 -32.61 9.75 -10.24
CA THR A 85 -31.38 9.13 -10.77
C THR A 85 -30.12 9.85 -10.28
N LEU A 86 -30.15 11.18 -10.28
CA LEU A 86 -29.06 12.00 -9.74
C LEU A 86 -28.87 11.77 -8.25
N SER A 87 -29.93 11.76 -7.45
CA SER A 87 -29.86 11.49 -6.01
C SER A 87 -29.21 10.14 -5.69
N ARG A 88 -29.55 9.07 -6.43
CA ARG A 88 -28.88 7.76 -6.27
C ARG A 88 -27.38 7.83 -6.60
N SER A 89 -27.04 8.55 -7.66
CA SER A 89 -25.65 8.72 -8.09
C SER A 89 -24.82 9.51 -7.07
N VAL A 90 -25.40 10.57 -6.51
CA VAL A 90 -24.78 11.38 -5.45
C VAL A 90 -24.51 10.52 -4.22
N ASN A 91 -25.50 9.79 -3.72
CA ASN A 91 -25.32 8.92 -2.55
C ASN A 91 -24.20 7.88 -2.78
N SER A 92 -24.14 7.28 -3.98
CA SER A 92 -23.08 6.33 -4.31
C SER A 92 -21.69 6.98 -4.35
N LEU A 93 -21.59 8.21 -4.84
CA LEU A 93 -20.32 8.95 -4.84
C LEU A 93 -19.89 9.34 -3.43
N GLU A 94 -20.82 9.73 -2.56
CA GLU A 94 -20.55 10.03 -1.15
C GLU A 94 -19.98 8.81 -0.41
N GLU A 95 -20.59 7.64 -0.59
CA GLU A 95 -20.06 6.38 -0.03
C GLU A 95 -18.65 6.06 -0.53
N ARG A 96 -18.38 6.27 -1.82
CA ARG A 96 -17.05 6.06 -2.41
C ARG A 96 -16.00 7.03 -1.86
N ILE A 97 -16.39 8.29 -1.64
CA ILE A 97 -15.50 9.31 -1.06
C ILE A 97 -15.14 8.93 0.38
N LEU A 98 -16.12 8.51 1.19
CA LEU A 98 -15.88 8.04 2.56
C LEU A 98 -14.92 6.85 2.58
N LYS A 99 -15.18 5.84 1.73
CA LYS A 99 -14.31 4.66 1.60
C LYS A 99 -12.88 5.04 1.20
N ALA A 100 -12.72 5.91 0.20
CA ALA A 100 -11.41 6.38 -0.23
C ALA A 100 -10.67 7.18 0.86
N ALA A 101 -11.40 7.93 1.69
CA ALA A 101 -10.82 8.65 2.82
C ALA A 101 -10.29 7.69 3.89
N ASP A 102 -11.01 6.61 4.19
CA ASP A 102 -10.56 5.58 5.14
C ASP A 102 -9.38 4.77 4.61
N GLU A 103 -9.40 4.39 3.32
CA GLU A 103 -8.26 3.75 2.65
C GLU A 103 -7.02 4.66 2.68
N LYS A 104 -7.18 5.96 2.45
CA LYS A 104 -6.07 6.93 2.53
C LYS A 104 -5.46 6.99 3.94
N LYS A 105 -6.28 6.95 4.99
CA LYS A 105 -5.78 6.90 6.38
C LYS A 105 -5.02 5.60 6.65
N ALA A 106 -5.54 4.46 6.19
CA ALA A 106 -4.88 3.17 6.33
C ALA A 106 -3.52 3.14 5.62
N TRP A 107 -3.45 3.70 4.41
CA TRP A 107 -2.19 3.85 3.68
C TRP A 107 -1.18 4.75 4.39
N SER A 108 -1.63 5.84 5.02
CA SER A 108 -0.77 6.70 5.82
C SER A 108 -0.12 5.94 6.99
N VAL A 109 -0.92 5.18 7.74
CA VAL A 109 -0.41 4.37 8.86
C VAL A 109 0.56 3.29 8.36
N CYS A 110 0.24 2.65 7.24
CA CYS A 110 1.10 1.65 6.62
C CYS A 110 2.46 2.25 6.24
N LYS A 111 2.45 3.44 5.61
CA LYS A 111 3.66 4.17 5.25
C LYS A 111 4.51 4.51 6.49
N ASP A 112 3.90 5.08 7.52
CA ASP A 112 4.62 5.45 8.76
C ASP A 112 5.28 4.23 9.41
N ASN A 113 4.66 3.06 9.34
CA ASN A 113 5.23 1.81 9.84
C ASN A 113 6.41 1.33 8.99
N TYR A 114 6.33 1.44 7.66
CA TYR A 114 7.45 1.12 6.77
C TYR A 114 8.63 2.05 6.99
N ASP A 115 8.39 3.35 7.14
CA ASP A 115 9.46 4.34 7.38
C ASP A 115 10.18 4.03 8.71
N LYS A 116 9.45 3.71 9.78
CA LYS A 116 10.05 3.27 11.06
C LYS A 116 10.84 1.97 10.94
N ALA A 117 10.35 1.01 10.18
CA ALA A 117 11.05 -0.26 9.95
C ALA A 117 12.35 -0.04 9.17
N LEU A 118 12.34 0.87 8.20
CA LEU A 118 13.53 1.26 7.44
C LEU A 118 14.58 1.91 8.34
N GLU A 119 14.20 2.90 9.15
CA GLU A 119 15.10 3.55 10.11
C GLU A 119 15.70 2.56 11.12
N ALA A 120 14.91 1.58 11.58
CA ALA A 120 15.40 0.53 12.47
C ALA A 120 16.40 -0.39 11.75
N GLY A 121 16.11 -0.76 10.49
CA GLY A 121 17.02 -1.55 9.66
C GLY A 121 18.36 -0.86 9.41
N GLU A 122 18.34 0.44 9.10
CA GLU A 122 19.55 1.25 8.91
C GLU A 122 20.43 1.28 10.16
N LYS A 123 19.82 1.47 11.36
CA LYS A 123 20.56 1.43 12.63
C LYS A 123 21.22 0.08 12.87
N VAL A 124 20.55 -1.03 12.56
CA VAL A 124 21.12 -2.37 12.69
C VAL A 124 22.29 -2.56 11.72
N MET A 125 22.16 -2.08 10.48
CA MET A 125 23.24 -2.15 9.48
C MET A 125 24.47 -1.34 9.91
N ASP A 126 24.27 -0.13 10.45
CA ASP A 126 25.37 0.68 10.99
C ASP A 126 26.06 0.00 12.18
N GLN A 127 25.30 -0.62 13.08
CA GLN A 127 25.86 -1.40 14.20
C GLN A 127 26.66 -2.60 13.71
N LEU A 128 26.16 -3.34 12.71
CA LEU A 128 26.87 -4.46 12.11
C LEU A 128 28.14 -4.01 11.40
N ARG A 129 28.14 -2.85 10.74
CA ARG A 129 29.34 -2.28 10.12
C ARG A 129 30.40 -1.97 11.18
N LEU A 130 30.03 -1.28 12.26
CA LEU A 130 30.94 -0.97 13.36
C LEU A 130 31.49 -2.25 14.02
N PHE A 131 30.64 -3.25 14.22
CA PHE A 131 31.06 -4.54 14.76
C PHE A 131 32.06 -5.24 13.83
N ASN A 132 31.83 -5.23 12.51
CA ASN A 132 32.75 -5.82 11.54
C ASN A 132 34.09 -5.07 11.48
N GLU A 133 34.07 -3.74 11.50
CA GLU A 133 35.29 -2.93 11.56
C GLU A 133 36.12 -3.23 12.82
N GLU A 134 35.47 -3.42 13.97
CA GLU A 134 36.17 -3.80 15.20
C GLU A 134 36.71 -5.23 15.14
N ALA A 135 35.94 -6.18 14.59
CA ALA A 135 36.39 -7.56 14.40
C ALA A 135 37.60 -7.64 13.45
N GLU A 136 37.66 -6.81 12.41
CA GLU A 136 38.82 -6.72 11.52
C GLU A 136 40.05 -6.17 12.25
N LYS A 137 39.91 -5.11 13.06
CA LYS A 137 41.00 -4.60 13.89
C LYS A 137 41.49 -5.64 14.89
N ASP A 138 40.58 -6.35 15.54
CA ASP A 138 40.88 -7.40 16.49
C ASP A 138 41.64 -8.56 15.83
N ARG A 139 41.20 -8.99 14.64
CA ARG A 139 41.91 -9.98 13.82
C ARG A 139 43.32 -9.50 13.49
N ASP A 140 43.46 -8.27 13.01
CA ASP A 140 44.76 -7.74 12.61
C ASP A 140 45.69 -7.60 13.82
N ARG A 141 45.19 -7.19 14.99
CA ARG A 141 45.94 -7.17 16.26
C ARG A 141 46.37 -8.57 16.70
N LEU A 142 45.46 -9.56 16.61
CA LEU A 142 45.77 -10.95 16.94
C LEU A 142 46.93 -11.48 16.11
N VAL A 143 46.89 -11.27 14.79
CA VAL A 143 47.89 -11.79 13.85
C VAL A 143 49.22 -11.05 13.97
N THR A 144 49.20 -9.71 14.07
CA THR A 144 50.42 -8.89 13.98
C THR A 144 51.15 -8.70 15.30
N SER A 145 50.44 -8.74 16.43
CA SER A 145 51.00 -8.40 17.74
C SER A 145 50.85 -9.53 18.76
N ILE A 146 49.62 -10.02 18.95
CA ILE A 146 49.29 -10.87 20.10
C ILE A 146 49.89 -12.27 19.93
N ILE A 147 49.64 -12.94 18.80
CA ILE A 147 50.20 -14.27 18.54
C ILE A 147 51.74 -14.23 18.56
N PRO A 148 52.42 -13.31 17.85
CA PRO A 148 53.88 -13.18 17.94
C PRO A 148 54.39 -12.95 19.36
N SER A 149 53.74 -12.07 20.13
CA SER A 149 54.10 -11.79 21.53
C SER A 149 53.91 -13.01 22.44
N THR A 150 52.80 -13.73 22.28
CA THR A 150 52.51 -14.98 22.99
C THR A 150 53.58 -16.04 22.70
N VAL A 151 53.92 -16.25 21.42
CA VAL A 151 54.99 -17.17 21.01
C VAL A 151 56.32 -16.74 21.62
N TYR A 152 56.66 -15.45 21.58
CA TYR A 152 57.89 -14.93 22.18
C TYR A 152 57.95 -15.15 23.69
N LYS A 153 56.86 -14.89 24.42
CA LYS A 153 56.75 -15.12 25.87
C LYS A 153 56.92 -16.60 26.22
N LEU A 154 56.29 -17.50 25.45
CA LEU A 154 56.44 -18.95 25.62
C LEU A 154 57.88 -19.41 25.38
N LEU A 155 58.54 -18.95 24.31
CA LEU A 155 59.94 -19.32 24.04
C LEU A 155 60.91 -18.86 25.15
N LYS A 156 60.50 -17.91 25.98
CA LYS A 156 61.27 -17.38 27.12
C LYS A 156 60.78 -17.88 28.49
N SER A 157 59.71 -18.66 28.55
CA SER A 157 59.16 -19.11 29.81
C SER A 157 59.94 -20.31 30.34
N VAL A 158 59.94 -20.47 31.67
CA VAL A 158 60.61 -21.60 32.33
C VAL A 158 60.00 -22.93 31.89
N GLU A 159 58.68 -22.96 31.66
CA GLU A 159 57.97 -24.16 31.15
C GLU A 159 58.51 -24.64 29.79
N PHE A 160 59.08 -23.75 28.96
CA PHE A 160 59.70 -24.11 27.68
C PHE A 160 61.20 -24.36 27.81
N LEU A 161 61.90 -23.47 28.52
CA LEU A 161 63.36 -23.51 28.63
C LEU A 161 63.86 -24.62 29.56
N GLN A 162 63.13 -24.96 30.63
CA GLN A 162 63.55 -25.99 31.57
C GLN A 162 63.60 -27.38 30.92
N PRO A 163 62.57 -27.87 30.22
CA PRO A 163 62.65 -29.15 29.53
C PRO A 163 63.74 -29.19 28.45
N LEU A 164 64.00 -28.07 27.78
CA LEU A 164 65.08 -27.95 26.80
C LEU A 164 66.46 -28.06 27.47
N GLY A 165 66.67 -27.36 28.58
CA GLY A 165 67.89 -27.44 29.38
C GLY A 165 68.09 -28.82 30.02
N ASP A 166 67.01 -29.48 30.44
CA ASP A 166 67.05 -30.86 30.94
C ASP A 166 67.50 -31.83 29.83
N MET A 167 66.99 -31.66 28.60
CA MET A 167 67.40 -32.45 27.43
C MET A 167 68.86 -32.21 27.03
N GLU A 168 69.31 -30.96 27.05
CA GLU A 168 70.70 -30.60 26.80
C GLU A 168 71.63 -31.22 27.87
N SER A 169 71.25 -31.09 29.14
CA SER A 169 71.98 -31.71 30.25
C SER A 169 72.04 -33.24 30.12
N LEU A 170 70.94 -33.87 29.67
CA LEU A 170 70.87 -35.31 29.46
C LEU A 170 71.74 -35.76 28.29
N LEU A 171 71.85 -34.97 27.22
CA LEU A 171 72.78 -35.20 26.11
C LEU A 171 74.25 -35.18 26.58
N TYR A 172 74.62 -34.20 27.39
CA TYR A 172 75.99 -34.07 27.92
C TYR A 172 76.31 -35.15 28.96
N ASN A 173 75.44 -35.35 29.95
CA ASN A 173 75.70 -36.25 31.08
C ASN A 173 75.70 -37.73 30.69
N SER A 174 74.97 -38.10 29.64
CA SER A 174 74.93 -39.48 29.15
C SER A 174 76.15 -39.84 28.30
N ALA A 175 77.04 -38.88 27.99
CA ALA A 175 78.12 -39.03 27.01
C ALA A 175 77.61 -39.51 25.63
N TYR A 176 76.32 -39.31 25.33
CA TYR A 176 75.70 -39.75 24.08
C TYR A 176 76.34 -39.08 22.87
N HIS A 177 76.75 -37.81 23.01
CA HIS A 177 77.53 -37.11 22.00
C HIS A 177 78.87 -37.79 21.72
N ASP A 178 79.61 -38.16 22.77
CA ASP A 178 80.91 -38.83 22.63
C ASP A 178 80.75 -40.23 22.04
N GLY A 179 79.70 -40.96 22.42
CA GLY A 179 79.32 -42.25 21.84
C GLY A 179 78.92 -42.16 20.35
N LEU A 180 78.22 -41.10 19.93
CA LEU A 180 77.88 -40.84 18.52
C LEU A 180 79.12 -40.52 17.69
N VAL A 181 80.01 -39.65 18.19
CA VAL A 181 81.26 -39.29 17.51
C VAL A 181 82.18 -40.51 17.40
N ALA A 182 82.29 -41.31 18.46
CA ALA A 182 83.08 -42.53 18.47
C ALA A 182 82.46 -43.60 17.53
N GLY A 183 81.14 -43.75 17.55
CA GLY A 183 80.40 -44.66 16.65
C GLY A 183 80.52 -44.27 15.17
N TRP A 184 80.52 -42.96 14.84
CA TRP A 184 80.76 -42.49 13.48
C TRP A 184 82.16 -42.87 13.00
N LYS A 185 83.19 -42.59 13.80
CA LYS A 185 84.58 -42.96 13.48
C LYS A 185 84.75 -44.47 13.33
N ALA A 186 84.13 -45.25 14.20
CA ALA A 186 84.15 -46.71 14.14
C ALA A 186 83.46 -47.28 12.90
N LYS A 187 82.40 -46.63 12.41
CA LYS A 187 81.73 -46.98 11.15
C LYS A 187 82.66 -46.77 9.94
N GLU A 188 83.42 -45.68 9.91
CA GLU A 188 84.43 -45.44 8.87
C GLU A 188 85.55 -46.50 8.90
N GLU A 189 85.82 -47.08 10.07
CA GLU A 189 86.80 -48.17 10.29
C GLU A 189 86.21 -49.58 10.13
N GLY A 190 84.91 -49.73 9.86
CA GLY A 190 84.26 -51.04 9.70
C GLY A 190 84.05 -51.84 11.00
N LYS A 191 84.16 -51.21 12.18
CA LYS A 191 83.95 -51.83 13.49
C LYS A 191 82.47 -51.79 13.90
N LYS A 192 82.05 -52.77 14.72
CA LYS A 192 80.69 -52.79 15.27
C LYS A 192 80.58 -51.76 16.41
N LEU A 193 79.45 -51.08 16.50
CA LEU A 193 79.22 -50.01 17.49
C LEU A 193 79.44 -50.45 18.95
N GLY A 194 79.07 -51.69 19.28
CA GLY A 194 79.25 -52.25 20.64
C GLY A 194 80.70 -52.55 21.03
N GLU A 195 81.64 -52.43 20.11
CA GLU A 195 83.09 -52.67 20.33
C GLU A 195 83.86 -51.35 20.48
N VAL A 196 83.18 -50.21 20.49
CA VAL A 196 83.76 -48.87 20.55
C VAL A 196 83.92 -48.42 22.00
N ASP A 197 85.14 -48.13 22.43
CA ASP A 197 85.42 -47.58 23.76
C ASP A 197 84.65 -46.27 23.98
N GLY A 198 83.89 -46.21 25.08
CA GLY A 198 83.05 -45.07 25.43
C GLY A 198 81.62 -45.11 24.86
N TYR A 199 81.27 -46.06 23.99
CA TYR A 199 79.89 -46.25 23.56
C TYR A 199 79.04 -46.85 24.68
N ASN A 200 78.06 -46.08 25.16
CA ASN A 200 77.14 -46.49 26.21
C ASN A 200 75.71 -46.66 25.63
N ILE A 201 75.25 -47.90 25.50
CA ILE A 201 73.90 -48.16 24.98
C ILE A 201 72.80 -47.62 25.91
N LYS A 202 73.03 -47.61 27.23
CA LYS A 202 72.06 -47.06 28.20
C LYS A 202 71.89 -45.55 28.04
N ALA A 203 72.95 -44.84 27.64
CA ALA A 203 72.88 -43.42 27.32
C ALA A 203 71.94 -43.14 26.14
N THR A 204 71.93 -44.05 25.16
CA THR A 204 71.02 -43.96 24.01
C THR A 204 69.57 -44.16 24.44
N GLU A 205 69.30 -45.20 25.24
CA GLU A 205 67.96 -45.49 25.76
C GLU A 205 67.42 -44.37 26.67
N GLU A 206 68.29 -43.81 27.52
CA GLU A 206 67.97 -42.68 28.40
C GLU A 206 67.67 -41.41 27.59
N TYR A 207 68.46 -41.12 26.55
CA TYR A 207 68.22 -39.99 25.65
C TYR A 207 66.92 -40.14 24.86
N GLU A 208 66.65 -41.32 24.29
CA GLU A 208 65.39 -41.61 23.61
C GLU A 208 64.17 -41.49 24.54
N ALA A 209 64.29 -41.96 25.78
CA ALA A 209 63.23 -41.80 26.78
C ALA A 209 63.00 -40.33 27.16
N GLY A 210 64.07 -39.55 27.30
CA GLY A 210 64.02 -38.10 27.51
C GLY A 210 63.35 -37.36 26.34
N ALA A 211 63.76 -37.66 25.10
CA ALA A 211 63.19 -37.09 23.89
C ALA A 211 61.69 -37.40 23.76
N LYS A 212 61.28 -38.65 24.02
CA LYS A 212 59.86 -39.03 24.05
C LYS A 212 59.07 -38.29 25.13
N LYS A 213 59.67 -38.03 26.29
CA LYS A 213 59.03 -37.25 27.35
C LYS A 213 58.87 -35.78 26.94
N TRP A 214 59.89 -35.21 26.29
CA TRP A 214 59.86 -33.85 25.77
C TRP A 214 58.79 -33.68 24.68
N ASP A 215 58.71 -34.62 23.71
CA ASP A 215 57.68 -34.63 22.65
C ASP A 215 56.24 -34.66 23.21
N ASN A 216 56.05 -35.29 24.38
CA ASN A 216 54.76 -35.37 25.05
C ASN A 216 54.54 -34.27 26.11
N THR A 217 55.44 -33.28 26.19
CA THR A 217 55.30 -32.19 27.17
C THR A 217 54.18 -31.25 26.74
N THR A 218 53.18 -31.11 27.60
CA THR A 218 52.13 -30.12 27.44
C THR A 218 52.52 -28.83 28.14
N TYR A 219 52.34 -27.70 27.44
CA TYR A 219 52.61 -26.38 28.00
C TYR A 219 51.33 -25.80 28.57
N GLU A 220 51.30 -25.55 29.89
CA GLU A 220 50.13 -25.04 30.59
C GLU A 220 49.66 -23.71 29.98
N PHE A 221 50.59 -22.84 29.58
CA PHE A 221 50.29 -21.60 28.89
C PHE A 221 49.61 -21.81 27.53
N LEU A 222 50.02 -22.81 26.75
CA LEU A 222 49.36 -23.12 25.47
C LEU A 222 47.95 -23.67 25.67
N GLU A 223 47.72 -24.48 26.71
CA GLU A 223 46.38 -24.96 27.02
C GLU A 223 45.46 -23.82 27.49
N LYS A 224 45.98 -22.88 28.31
CA LYS A 224 45.27 -21.65 28.66
C LYS A 224 44.97 -20.80 27.42
N PHE A 225 45.94 -20.62 26.52
CA PHE A 225 45.78 -19.86 25.29
C PHE A 225 44.73 -20.49 24.35
N LYS A 226 44.76 -21.82 24.17
CA LYS A 226 43.72 -22.54 23.41
C LYS A 226 42.32 -22.35 24.02
N GLY A 227 42.24 -22.33 25.35
CA GLY A 227 41.00 -22.07 26.09
C GLY A 227 40.40 -20.67 25.89
N MET A 228 41.16 -19.73 25.30
CA MET A 228 40.69 -18.37 25.01
C MET A 228 39.89 -18.26 23.71
N ALA A 229 39.63 -19.36 23.01
CA ALA A 229 38.79 -19.36 21.82
C ALA A 229 37.40 -18.76 22.13
N GLY A 230 37.01 -17.72 21.37
CA GLY A 230 35.74 -17.00 21.55
C GLY A 230 35.72 -15.98 22.69
N LYS A 231 36.86 -15.73 23.37
CA LYS A 231 37.00 -14.66 24.37
C LYS A 231 37.39 -13.33 23.71
N PRO A 232 37.10 -12.19 24.35
CA PRO A 232 37.56 -10.88 23.90
C PRO A 232 39.08 -10.83 23.73
N VAL A 233 39.56 -10.16 22.68
CA VAL A 233 40.99 -10.05 22.35
C VAL A 233 41.82 -9.50 23.52
N LYS A 234 41.25 -8.56 24.28
CA LYS A 234 41.88 -7.99 25.47
C LYS A 234 42.23 -9.04 26.54
N GLU A 235 41.37 -10.04 26.74
CA GLU A 235 41.65 -11.12 27.70
C GLU A 235 42.81 -12.01 27.21
N VAL A 236 42.98 -12.14 25.89
CA VAL A 236 44.11 -12.86 25.29
C VAL A 236 45.43 -12.11 25.50
N GLU A 237 45.41 -10.76 25.40
CA GLU A 237 46.59 -9.91 25.61
C GLU A 237 47.15 -9.99 27.03
N GLU A 238 46.25 -10.12 28.01
CA GLU A 238 46.58 -10.19 29.44
C GLU A 238 47.13 -11.57 29.86
N LEU A 239 47.07 -12.57 28.98
CA LEU A 239 47.60 -13.90 29.25
C LEU A 239 49.14 -13.86 29.41
N LEU A 240 49.64 -14.42 30.51
CA LEU A 240 51.06 -14.53 30.82
C LEU A 240 51.44 -15.99 31.16
N PRO A 241 52.63 -16.46 30.77
CA PRO A 241 53.16 -17.73 31.24
C PRO A 241 53.34 -17.72 32.76
N SER A 242 53.23 -18.90 33.39
CA SER A 242 53.31 -19.08 34.85
C SER A 242 54.64 -18.60 35.45
N SER A 243 55.71 -18.50 34.66
CA SER A 243 56.95 -17.80 35.00
C SER A 243 57.74 -17.42 33.74
N VAL A 244 57.95 -16.12 33.54
CA VAL A 244 58.89 -15.58 32.55
C VAL A 244 60.19 -15.31 33.29
N LEU A 245 61.31 -15.88 32.84
CA LEU A 245 62.61 -15.56 33.44
C LEU A 245 62.84 -14.04 33.30
N PRO A 246 63.20 -13.33 34.39
CA PRO A 246 63.53 -11.92 34.28
C PRO A 246 64.69 -11.78 33.30
N SER A 247 64.50 -10.86 32.34
CA SER A 247 65.49 -10.47 31.33
C SER A 247 66.76 -9.93 31.95
#